data_AF-A0A1Q7LF65-F1
#
_entry.id   AF-A0A1Q7LF65-F1
#
_cell.length_a   1.000
_cell.length_b   1.000
_cell.length_c   1.000
_cell.angle_alpha   90.00
_cell.angle_beta   90.00
_cell.angle_gamma   90.00
#
_symmetry.space_group_name_H-M   'P 1'
#
loop_
_entity.id
_entity.type
_entity.pdbx_description
1 polymer ?
#
loop_
_entity_poly.entity_id
_entity_poly.type
_entity_poly.pdbx_seq_one_letter_code
_entity_poly.pdbx_strand_id
1 'polypeptide(L)'
;MLLVLASLALQHPPERPPDIIKRAHTYSIVAYDSATGDLGVAVQSKFPNVGGIVPWAQAGVGAVATQSLGNTDYGEKGLELLARGATAPEAMRIVMRGDSRPSQRQVGMVDARGHAASWTGDSCFDWAGGRVGGQGVGGKGQVIAGRTYAAQANIMVSDQTVKNMAGAFERSTGSLADRLMAALVAGQAGGGDKRGMESAALLVVRKNAGYLGANDRYIDIRVYDDTNPIRELARLYELHRLYFFTSRPEDLIPITPDVVRRLEPILLREPRNQTEKWLAAPQGVANRKFLEALANFMYWENYDVRVRMDGKIDRVALDDILKRRQP
;
A
#
# COMPACT_ATOMS: atom_id res chain seq x y z
N MET A 1 -23.31 -23.72 47.04
CA MET A 1 -23.81 -23.44 45.68
C MET A 1 -24.09 -21.94 45.59
N LEU A 2 -23.12 -21.14 45.15
CA LEU A 2 -23.35 -19.73 44.83
C LEU A 2 -22.62 -19.45 43.50
N LEU A 3 -23.40 -19.37 42.43
CA LEU A 3 -22.94 -18.91 41.12
C LEU A 3 -22.65 -17.40 41.21
N VAL A 4 -21.42 -17.01 40.93
CA VAL A 4 -21.10 -15.63 40.54
C VAL A 4 -21.28 -15.55 39.02
N LEU A 5 -22.44 -15.08 38.58
CA LEU A 5 -22.68 -14.66 37.20
C LEU A 5 -21.99 -13.31 37.00
N ALA A 6 -20.80 -13.31 36.40
CA ALA A 6 -20.17 -12.09 35.91
C ALA A 6 -20.95 -11.59 34.70
N SER A 7 -21.66 -10.48 34.87
CA SER A 7 -22.32 -9.74 33.80
C SER A 7 -21.28 -9.18 32.84
N LEU A 8 -21.11 -9.82 31.67
CA LEU A 8 -20.51 -9.18 30.50
C LEU A 8 -21.49 -8.10 30.00
N ALA A 9 -21.40 -6.91 30.60
CA ALA A 9 -21.99 -5.72 29.98
C ALA A 9 -21.27 -5.49 28.65
N LEU A 10 -22.00 -5.56 27.55
CA LEU A 10 -21.51 -5.07 26.25
C LEU A 10 -21.04 -3.62 26.45
N GLN A 11 -19.73 -3.41 26.39
CA GLN A 11 -19.16 -2.07 26.40
C GLN A 11 -19.53 -1.41 25.06
N HIS A 12 -20.63 -0.67 25.05
CA HIS A 12 -20.90 0.23 23.95
C HIS A 12 -19.82 1.31 23.92
N PRO A 13 -19.28 1.66 22.73
CA PRO A 13 -18.34 2.76 22.64
C PRO A 13 -19.01 4.04 23.17
N PRO A 14 -18.29 4.87 23.95
CA PRO A 14 -18.84 6.11 24.46
C PRO A 14 -19.34 7.00 23.32
N GLU A 15 -20.43 7.73 23.55
CA GLU A 15 -20.94 8.68 22.57
C GLU A 15 -19.85 9.70 22.20
N ARG A 16 -19.79 10.05 20.91
CA ARG A 16 -18.79 10.99 20.41
C ARG A 16 -19.09 12.38 21.00
N PRO A 17 -18.11 13.05 21.65
CA PRO A 17 -18.31 14.41 22.14
C PRO A 17 -18.75 15.34 21.00
N PRO A 18 -19.73 16.23 21.24
CA PRO A 18 -20.29 17.10 20.20
C PRO A 18 -19.27 18.07 19.59
N ASP A 19 -18.18 18.37 20.32
CA ASP A 19 -17.29 19.50 20.05
C ASP A 19 -15.90 19.09 19.52
N ILE A 20 -15.72 17.85 19.04
CA ILE A 20 -14.42 17.41 18.53
C ILE A 20 -14.07 18.17 17.24
N ILE A 21 -13.19 19.16 17.36
CA ILE A 21 -12.51 19.80 16.23
C ILE A 21 -11.26 18.96 15.89
N LYS A 22 -11.45 17.85 15.16
CA LYS A 22 -10.31 17.04 14.70
C LYS A 22 -9.62 17.73 13.53
N ARG A 23 -8.40 18.22 13.76
CA ARG A 23 -7.48 18.69 12.70
C ARG A 23 -6.61 17.52 12.24
N ALA A 24 -7.08 16.80 11.24
CA ALA A 24 -6.31 15.73 10.58
C ALA A 24 -5.91 16.20 9.19
N HIS A 25 -4.60 16.26 8.95
CA HIS A 25 -4.00 16.71 7.71
C HIS A 25 -3.60 15.47 6.91
N THR A 26 -3.88 15.46 5.62
CA THR A 26 -3.69 14.25 4.83
C THR A 26 -3.46 14.64 3.38
N TYR A 27 -2.54 13.96 2.72
CA TYR A 27 -2.56 13.86 1.26
C TYR A 27 -2.63 12.40 0.85
N SER A 28 -3.38 12.15 -0.22
CA SER A 28 -3.57 10.81 -0.75
C SER A 28 -3.79 10.85 -2.26
N ILE A 29 -3.60 9.69 -2.87
CA ILE A 29 -3.91 9.44 -4.27
C ILE A 29 -4.60 8.08 -4.37
N VAL A 30 -5.71 8.04 -5.10
CA VAL A 30 -6.36 6.80 -5.55
C VAL A 30 -6.10 6.65 -7.05
N ALA A 31 -5.89 5.41 -7.51
CA ALA A 31 -5.61 5.18 -8.93
C ALA A 31 -6.05 3.80 -9.42
N TYR A 32 -6.25 3.73 -10.73
CA TYR A 32 -6.56 2.55 -11.53
C TYR A 32 -5.48 2.36 -12.59
N ASP A 33 -4.98 1.13 -12.72
CA ASP A 33 -4.08 0.73 -13.79
C ASP A 33 -4.84 -0.06 -14.85
N SER A 34 -5.00 0.52 -16.05
CA SER A 34 -5.70 -0.14 -17.15
C SER A 34 -4.95 -1.34 -17.74
N ALA A 35 -3.63 -1.44 -17.53
CA ALA A 35 -2.85 -2.55 -18.07
C ALA A 35 -3.03 -3.83 -17.25
N THR A 36 -3.18 -3.71 -15.94
CA THR A 36 -3.27 -4.84 -15.01
C THR A 36 -4.65 -5.01 -14.38
N GLY A 37 -5.49 -3.98 -14.42
CA GLY A 37 -6.75 -3.90 -13.68
C GLY A 37 -6.57 -3.56 -12.20
N ASP A 38 -5.35 -3.21 -11.77
CA ASP A 38 -5.08 -2.90 -10.37
C ASP A 38 -5.79 -1.62 -9.93
N LEU A 39 -6.21 -1.63 -8.67
CA LEU A 39 -6.77 -0.47 -7.99
C LEU A 39 -5.98 -0.23 -6.71
N GLY A 40 -5.72 1.02 -6.37
CA GLY A 40 -4.92 1.30 -5.19
C GLY A 40 -5.06 2.69 -4.63
N VAL A 41 -4.59 2.81 -3.39
CA VAL A 41 -4.54 4.05 -2.62
C VAL A 41 -3.18 4.15 -1.96
N ALA A 42 -2.59 5.34 -2.00
CA ALA A 42 -1.46 5.69 -1.17
C ALA A 42 -1.76 6.96 -0.39
N VAL A 43 -1.36 7.02 0.87
CA VAL A 43 -1.71 8.10 1.78
C VAL A 43 -0.59 8.39 2.78
N GLN A 44 -0.47 9.65 3.18
CA GLN A 44 0.36 10.09 4.30
C GLN A 44 -0.42 11.09 5.17
N SER A 45 -0.20 11.04 6.50
CA SER A 45 -0.78 12.00 7.45
C SER A 45 0.11 12.25 8.66
N LYS A 46 0.06 13.46 9.24
CA LYS A 46 0.45 13.71 10.64
C LYS A 46 -0.70 13.30 11.59
N PHE A 47 -1.03 12.02 11.57
CA PHE A 47 -2.02 11.36 12.43
C PHE A 47 -1.65 9.87 12.47
N PRO A 48 -1.68 9.19 13.61
CA PRO A 48 -1.28 7.79 13.67
C PRO A 48 -2.26 6.89 12.89
N ASN A 49 -1.73 5.80 12.31
CA ASN A 49 -2.52 4.76 11.64
C ASN A 49 -3.49 5.27 10.54
N VAL A 50 -3.03 6.17 9.67
CA VAL A 50 -3.85 6.65 8.56
C VAL A 50 -4.33 5.51 7.65
N GLY A 51 -3.54 4.43 7.55
CA GLY A 51 -3.85 3.24 6.76
C GLY A 51 -5.07 2.45 7.24
N GLY A 52 -5.48 2.58 8.50
CA GLY A 52 -6.71 1.96 9.00
C GLY A 52 -7.99 2.75 8.73
N ILE A 53 -7.88 3.96 8.17
CA ILE A 53 -8.99 4.93 8.11
C ILE A 53 -9.26 5.38 6.67
N VAL A 54 -8.19 5.82 5.98
CA VAL A 54 -8.32 6.53 4.70
C VAL A 54 -8.45 5.59 3.51
N PRO A 55 -7.61 4.55 3.33
CA PRO A 55 -7.60 3.77 2.09
C PRO A 55 -8.65 2.65 2.09
N TRP A 56 -9.47 2.64 1.04
CA TRP A 56 -10.43 1.58 0.74
C TRP A 56 -10.26 1.15 -0.71
N ALA A 57 -10.24 -0.15 -0.98
CA ALA A 57 -10.16 -0.65 -2.35
C ALA A 57 -10.75 -2.05 -2.45
N GLN A 58 -11.36 -2.36 -3.59
CA GLN A 58 -11.87 -3.68 -3.93
C GLN A 58 -11.54 -4.00 -5.38
N ALA A 59 -10.92 -5.16 -5.61
CA ALA A 59 -10.48 -5.58 -6.94
C ALA A 59 -11.66 -5.67 -7.91
N GLY A 60 -11.47 -5.15 -9.13
CA GLY A 60 -12.52 -5.10 -10.15
C GLY A 60 -13.68 -4.14 -9.84
N VAL A 61 -13.64 -3.39 -8.74
CA VAL A 61 -14.70 -2.45 -8.34
C VAL A 61 -14.21 -1.00 -8.33
N GLY A 62 -13.29 -0.68 -7.44
CA GLY A 62 -12.78 0.69 -7.30
C GLY A 62 -11.86 0.90 -6.11
N ALA A 63 -11.45 2.16 -5.92
CA ALA A 63 -10.70 2.61 -4.75
C ALA A 63 -11.20 3.98 -4.28
N VAL A 64 -11.18 4.19 -2.96
CA VAL A 64 -11.67 5.39 -2.27
C VAL A 64 -10.67 5.82 -1.20
N ALA A 65 -10.39 7.12 -1.13
CA ALA A 65 -9.66 7.76 -0.05
C ALA A 65 -10.56 8.81 0.62
N THR A 66 -10.95 8.60 1.87
CA THR A 66 -11.78 9.54 2.66
C THR A 66 -10.96 10.15 3.79
N GLN A 67 -10.83 11.48 3.82
CA GLN A 67 -9.89 12.20 4.68
C GLN A 67 -10.43 13.56 5.15
N SER A 68 -9.57 14.37 5.78
CA SER A 68 -9.93 15.57 6.56
C SER A 68 -10.74 15.17 7.80
N LEU A 69 -11.90 15.78 8.07
CA LEU A 69 -12.84 15.21 9.04
C LEU A 69 -13.59 14.04 8.39
N GLY A 70 -12.83 13.00 8.04
CA GLY A 70 -13.25 11.89 7.20
C GLY A 70 -14.46 11.13 7.76
N ASN A 71 -15.26 10.59 6.85
CA ASN A 71 -16.38 9.72 7.15
C ASN A 71 -16.11 8.37 6.47
N THR A 72 -15.94 7.31 7.26
CA THR A 72 -15.57 5.96 6.77
C THR A 72 -16.66 5.35 5.90
N ASP A 73 -17.91 5.78 6.07
CA ASP A 73 -19.03 5.38 5.21
C ASP A 73 -18.77 5.66 3.73
N TYR A 74 -17.94 6.67 3.40
CA TYR A 74 -17.58 6.94 2.00
C TYR A 74 -16.78 5.82 1.36
N GLY A 75 -15.97 5.11 2.16
CA GLY A 75 -15.22 3.95 1.69
C GLY A 75 -16.17 2.82 1.32
N GLU A 76 -16.92 2.32 2.30
CA GLU A 76 -17.85 1.20 2.12
C GLU A 76 -18.97 1.51 1.12
N LYS A 77 -19.77 2.55 1.36
CA LYS A 77 -20.90 2.91 0.47
C LYS A 77 -20.42 3.34 -0.92
N GLY A 78 -19.24 3.97 -1.00
CA GLY A 78 -18.61 4.30 -2.28
C GLY A 78 -18.33 3.03 -3.09
N LEU A 79 -17.66 2.05 -2.50
CA LEU A 79 -17.36 0.77 -3.15
C LEU A 79 -18.65 0.00 -3.52
N GLU A 80 -19.68 0.00 -2.67
CA GLU A 80 -20.97 -0.61 -3.00
C GLU A 80 -21.61 -0.01 -4.26
N LEU A 81 -21.61 1.33 -4.38
CA LEU A 81 -22.16 2.01 -5.54
C LEU A 81 -21.36 1.73 -6.81
N LEU A 82 -20.02 1.72 -6.69
CA LEU A 82 -19.14 1.34 -7.79
C LEU A 82 -19.39 -0.10 -8.25
N ALA A 83 -19.59 -1.02 -7.31
CA ALA A 83 -19.90 -2.42 -7.61
C ALA A 83 -21.25 -2.58 -8.33
N ARG A 84 -22.21 -1.68 -8.05
CA ARG A 84 -23.51 -1.60 -8.75
C ARG A 84 -23.44 -0.86 -10.10
N GLY A 85 -22.24 -0.48 -10.53
CA GLY A 85 -21.99 0.07 -11.86
C GLY A 85 -21.96 1.59 -11.95
N ALA A 86 -22.13 2.32 -10.84
CA ALA A 86 -21.93 3.77 -10.83
C ALA A 86 -20.48 4.13 -11.19
N THR A 87 -20.27 5.26 -11.84
CA THR A 87 -18.94 5.84 -12.03
C THR A 87 -18.46 6.51 -10.74
N ALA A 88 -17.15 6.72 -10.58
CA ALA A 88 -16.62 7.41 -9.41
C ALA A 88 -17.23 8.80 -9.15
N PRO A 89 -17.44 9.68 -10.17
CA PRO A 89 -18.15 10.94 -9.97
C PRO A 89 -19.62 10.78 -9.54
N GLU A 90 -20.32 9.76 -10.02
CA GLU A 90 -21.71 9.48 -9.64
C GLU A 90 -21.79 8.96 -8.21
N ALA A 91 -20.98 7.95 -7.88
CA ALA A 91 -20.90 7.37 -6.54
C ALA A 91 -20.57 8.45 -5.50
N MET A 92 -19.55 9.29 -5.77
CA MET A 92 -19.18 10.39 -4.89
C MET A 92 -20.35 11.34 -4.61
N ARG A 93 -21.08 11.78 -5.65
CA ARG A 93 -22.24 12.66 -5.48
C ARG A 93 -23.39 11.98 -4.74
N ILE A 94 -23.63 10.69 -4.98
CA ILE A 94 -24.66 9.92 -4.29
C ILE A 94 -24.36 9.83 -2.80
N VAL A 95 -23.14 9.42 -2.41
CA VAL A 95 -22.74 9.30 -1.00
C VAL A 95 -22.84 10.66 -0.29
N MET A 96 -22.38 11.73 -0.94
CA MET A 96 -22.43 13.08 -0.34
C MET A 96 -23.83 13.55 0.02
N ARG A 97 -24.87 13.14 -0.73
CA ARG A 97 -26.27 13.51 -0.42
C ARG A 97 -26.76 12.94 0.92
N GLY A 98 -26.13 11.86 1.40
CA GLY A 98 -26.43 11.24 2.69
C GLY A 98 -25.58 11.74 3.86
N ASP A 99 -24.59 12.61 3.63
CA ASP A 99 -23.77 13.20 4.70
C ASP A 99 -24.34 14.56 5.09
N SER A 100 -24.53 14.81 6.39
CA SER A 100 -24.98 16.11 6.90
C SER A 100 -23.89 17.17 6.96
N ARG A 101 -22.61 16.79 6.79
CA ARG A 101 -21.46 17.69 6.85
C ARG A 101 -20.46 17.46 5.69
N PRO A 102 -20.91 17.46 4.43
CA PRO A 102 -20.04 17.21 3.27
C PRO A 102 -18.98 18.31 3.11
N SER A 103 -19.24 19.52 3.60
CA SER A 103 -18.29 20.64 3.63
C SER A 103 -17.04 20.35 4.49
N GLN A 104 -17.09 19.38 5.40
CA GLN A 104 -15.97 19.01 6.26
C GLN A 104 -15.20 17.78 5.73
N ARG A 105 -15.60 17.23 4.58
CA ARG A 105 -15.02 16.02 4.00
C ARG A 105 -14.08 16.37 2.86
N GLN A 106 -13.06 15.53 2.66
CA GLN A 106 -12.28 15.49 1.44
C GLN A 106 -12.20 14.04 0.97
N VAL A 107 -12.46 13.79 -0.32
CA VAL A 107 -12.60 12.42 -0.84
C VAL A 107 -12.01 12.29 -2.24
N GLY A 108 -11.26 11.22 -2.47
CA GLY A 108 -10.86 10.73 -3.79
C GLY A 108 -11.53 9.40 -4.12
N MET A 109 -11.98 9.22 -5.35
CA MET A 109 -12.54 7.95 -5.84
C MET A 109 -12.06 7.63 -7.25
N VAL A 110 -11.86 6.36 -7.55
CA VAL A 110 -11.67 5.83 -8.90
C VAL A 110 -12.44 4.51 -9.05
N ASP A 111 -13.06 4.30 -10.21
CA ASP A 111 -13.74 3.05 -10.55
C ASP A 111 -12.84 2.11 -11.37
N ALA A 112 -13.22 0.84 -11.48
CA ALA A 112 -12.49 -0.17 -12.25
C ALA A 112 -12.50 0.04 -13.79
N ARG A 113 -13.15 1.12 -14.27
CA ARG A 113 -13.14 1.57 -15.67
C ARG A 113 -12.29 2.84 -15.85
N GLY A 114 -11.63 3.28 -14.77
CA GLY A 114 -10.76 4.44 -14.73
C GLY A 114 -11.47 5.78 -14.72
N HIS A 115 -12.77 5.89 -14.40
CA HIS A 115 -13.35 7.19 -14.06
C HIS A 115 -12.88 7.59 -12.67
N ALA A 116 -12.43 8.83 -12.53
CA ALA A 116 -11.90 9.35 -11.29
C ALA A 116 -12.66 10.61 -10.85
N ALA A 117 -12.75 10.82 -9.54
CA ALA A 117 -13.37 12.00 -8.96
C ALA A 117 -12.65 12.45 -7.68
N SER A 118 -12.70 13.76 -7.42
CA SER A 118 -12.20 14.35 -6.20
C SER A 118 -13.19 15.41 -5.68
N TRP A 119 -13.43 15.41 -4.37
CA TRP A 119 -14.20 16.41 -3.64
C TRP A 119 -13.35 17.01 -2.52
N THR A 120 -13.39 18.34 -2.36
CA THR A 120 -12.86 19.04 -1.19
C THR A 120 -13.95 19.95 -0.65
N GLY A 121 -14.38 19.76 0.59
CA GLY A 121 -15.42 20.59 1.21
C GLY A 121 -14.94 21.99 1.60
N ASP A 122 -15.87 22.94 1.67
CA ASP A 122 -15.60 24.36 1.97
C ASP A 122 -15.01 24.62 3.36
N SER A 123 -15.23 23.71 4.30
CA SER A 123 -14.70 23.79 5.67
C SER A 123 -13.38 23.04 5.84
N CYS A 124 -12.81 22.44 4.78
CA CYS A 124 -11.45 21.91 4.85
C CYS A 124 -10.44 23.04 5.07
N PHE A 125 -9.45 22.80 5.93
CA PHE A 125 -8.45 23.80 6.29
C PHE A 125 -7.39 24.01 5.20
N ASP A 126 -6.91 25.24 5.03
CA ASP A 126 -6.00 25.62 3.95
C ASP A 126 -4.53 25.18 4.16
N TRP A 127 -3.80 24.85 3.10
CA TRP A 127 -4.27 24.76 1.72
C TRP A 127 -5.04 23.44 1.50
N ALA A 128 -6.15 23.46 0.76
CA ALA A 128 -6.88 22.26 0.40
C ALA A 128 -7.38 22.27 -1.05
N GLY A 129 -7.29 21.12 -1.72
CA GLY A 129 -7.76 20.94 -3.09
C GLY A 129 -7.42 19.55 -3.63
N GLY A 130 -7.68 19.37 -4.93
CA GLY A 130 -7.42 18.11 -5.62
C GLY A 130 -7.08 18.27 -7.10
N ARG A 131 -6.56 17.17 -7.66
CA ARG A 131 -6.28 16.98 -9.10
C ARG A 131 -6.75 15.60 -9.52
N VAL A 132 -7.14 15.47 -10.77
CA VAL A 132 -7.54 14.19 -11.38
C VAL A 132 -6.81 14.03 -12.70
N GLY A 133 -6.61 12.78 -13.14
CA GLY A 133 -5.94 12.54 -14.42
C GLY A 133 -6.67 13.20 -15.58
N GLY A 134 -5.88 13.83 -16.45
CA GLY A 134 -6.34 14.84 -17.41
C GLY A 134 -5.99 16.25 -16.95
N GLN A 135 -6.84 17.24 -17.27
CA GLN A 135 -6.62 18.65 -16.92
C GLN A 135 -7.47 19.12 -15.73
N GLY A 136 -8.08 18.19 -14.98
CA GLY A 136 -8.99 18.53 -13.89
C GLY A 136 -8.25 18.95 -12.63
N VAL A 137 -8.44 20.21 -12.21
CA VAL A 137 -7.92 20.78 -10.96
C VAL A 137 -9.09 21.47 -10.25
N GLY A 138 -9.19 21.31 -8.93
CA GLY A 138 -10.30 21.86 -8.16
C GLY A 138 -9.90 22.27 -6.76
N GLY A 139 -10.47 23.39 -6.31
CA GLY A 139 -10.39 23.85 -4.93
C GLY A 139 -11.53 23.29 -4.08
N LYS A 140 -11.93 24.05 -3.07
CA LYS A 140 -13.06 23.72 -2.20
C LYS A 140 -14.41 23.90 -2.91
N GLY A 141 -15.42 23.16 -2.46
CA GLY A 141 -16.80 23.29 -2.90
C GLY A 141 -17.11 22.67 -4.26
N GLN A 142 -16.15 21.94 -4.85
CA GLN A 142 -16.28 21.41 -6.21
C GLN A 142 -15.95 19.92 -6.28
N VAL A 143 -16.76 19.17 -7.03
CA VAL A 143 -16.42 17.83 -7.50
C VAL A 143 -15.71 17.98 -8.84
N ILE A 144 -14.45 17.60 -8.91
CA ILE A 144 -13.72 17.47 -10.18
C ILE A 144 -13.74 16.02 -10.64
N ALA A 145 -13.89 15.82 -11.95
CA ALA A 145 -13.94 14.50 -12.58
C ALA A 145 -12.84 14.37 -13.62
N GLY A 146 -12.27 13.18 -13.75
CA GLY A 146 -11.18 12.89 -14.67
C GLY A 146 -11.03 11.40 -14.90
N ARG A 147 -9.81 10.99 -15.26
CA ARG A 147 -9.49 9.60 -15.58
C ARG A 147 -8.33 9.10 -14.72
N THR A 148 -8.24 7.77 -14.59
CA THR A 148 -7.13 6.97 -14.04
C THR A 148 -6.69 7.22 -12.60
N TYR A 149 -6.71 8.45 -12.09
CA TYR A 149 -6.35 8.77 -10.71
C TYR A 149 -7.08 10.01 -10.19
N ALA A 150 -7.12 10.13 -8.87
CA ALA A 150 -7.50 11.35 -8.17
C ALA A 150 -6.57 11.55 -6.97
N ALA A 151 -5.93 12.72 -6.88
CA ALA A 151 -5.03 13.11 -5.80
C ALA A 151 -5.60 14.32 -5.03
N GLN A 152 -5.55 14.28 -3.70
CA GLN A 152 -6.16 15.28 -2.84
C GLN A 152 -5.26 15.56 -1.65
N ALA A 153 -5.28 16.80 -1.19
CA ALA A 153 -4.62 17.16 0.05
C ALA A 153 -5.33 18.27 0.80
N ASN A 154 -5.19 18.28 2.12
CA ASN A 154 -5.65 19.35 2.99
C ASN A 154 -4.59 19.69 4.04
N ILE A 155 -4.52 20.98 4.37
CA ILE A 155 -3.57 21.57 5.31
C ILE A 155 -2.11 21.42 4.86
N MET A 156 -1.93 21.56 3.55
CA MET A 156 -0.61 21.57 2.93
C MET A 156 0.03 22.94 3.03
N VAL A 157 1.36 22.98 2.90
CA VAL A 157 2.15 24.21 2.76
C VAL A 157 1.63 25.02 1.56
N SER A 158 1.39 24.36 0.43
CA SER A 158 0.88 24.98 -0.80
C SER A 158 0.20 23.94 -1.72
N ASP A 159 -0.25 24.38 -2.89
CA ASP A 159 -0.78 23.50 -3.94
C ASP A 159 0.28 22.60 -4.60
N GLN A 160 1.56 22.83 -4.28
CA GLN A 160 2.68 22.10 -4.86
C GLN A 160 2.65 20.61 -4.48
N THR A 161 2.13 20.24 -3.31
CA THR A 161 1.96 18.83 -2.92
C THR A 161 1.14 18.07 -3.97
N VAL A 162 -0.09 18.53 -4.27
CA VAL A 162 -0.97 17.80 -5.19
C VAL A 162 -0.47 17.91 -6.63
N LYS A 163 0.14 19.04 -7.03
CA LYS A 163 0.83 19.17 -8.33
C LYS A 163 1.94 18.13 -8.50
N ASN A 164 2.78 17.98 -7.49
CA ASN A 164 3.89 17.04 -7.52
C ASN A 164 3.42 15.59 -7.51
N MET A 165 2.41 15.26 -6.69
CA MET A 165 1.81 13.92 -6.66
C MET A 165 1.28 13.52 -8.04
N ALA A 166 0.45 14.37 -8.65
CA ALA A 166 -0.12 14.15 -9.97
C ALA A 166 0.98 13.99 -11.04
N GLY A 167 1.91 14.96 -11.12
CA GLY A 167 2.96 14.92 -12.13
C GLY A 167 3.94 13.77 -11.96
N ALA A 168 4.24 13.34 -10.74
CA ALA A 168 5.06 12.16 -10.49
C ALA A 168 4.32 10.89 -10.90
N PHE A 169 3.05 10.72 -10.50
CA PHE A 169 2.24 9.58 -10.90
C PHE A 169 2.17 9.41 -12.43
N GLU A 170 2.01 10.51 -13.17
CA GLU A 170 1.93 10.52 -14.63
C GLU A 170 3.25 10.19 -15.33
N ARG A 171 4.39 10.61 -14.77
CA ARG A 171 5.72 10.38 -15.38
C ARG A 171 6.36 9.06 -14.95
N SER A 172 5.95 8.52 -13.80
CA SER A 172 6.50 7.28 -13.28
C SER A 172 6.06 6.08 -14.12
N THR A 173 6.97 5.14 -14.29
CA THR A 173 6.73 3.85 -14.94
C THR A 173 6.75 2.72 -13.90
N GLY A 174 6.44 1.50 -14.32
CA GLY A 174 6.37 0.34 -13.44
C GLY A 174 4.94 0.03 -12.98
N SER A 175 4.82 -0.74 -11.90
CA SER A 175 3.53 -1.16 -11.36
C SER A 175 2.73 0.01 -10.79
N LEU A 176 1.43 -0.19 -10.56
CA LEU A 176 0.60 0.80 -9.87
C LEU A 176 1.20 1.23 -8.52
N ALA A 177 1.75 0.28 -7.77
CA ALA A 177 2.41 0.53 -6.48
C ALA A 177 3.64 1.45 -6.62
N ASP A 178 4.47 1.23 -7.65
CA ASP A 178 5.66 2.05 -7.90
C ASP A 178 5.25 3.51 -8.19
N ARG A 179 4.20 3.71 -9.00
CA ARG A 179 3.68 5.04 -9.34
C ARG A 179 3.01 5.73 -8.16
N LEU A 180 2.27 4.98 -7.33
CA LEU A 180 1.67 5.48 -6.09
C LEU A 180 2.73 5.91 -5.06
N MET A 181 3.79 5.12 -4.89
CA MET A 181 4.93 5.47 -4.02
C MET A 181 5.65 6.72 -4.52
N ALA A 182 5.91 6.82 -5.82
CA ALA A 182 6.52 8.00 -6.42
C ALA A 182 5.68 9.26 -6.18
N ALA A 183 4.35 9.15 -6.26
CA ALA A 183 3.43 10.24 -5.95
C ALA A 183 3.57 10.71 -4.49
N LEU A 184 3.59 9.79 -3.51
CA LEU A 184 3.77 10.18 -2.09
C LEU A 184 5.09 10.91 -1.84
N VAL A 185 6.19 10.38 -2.38
CA VAL A 185 7.52 11.01 -2.25
C VAL A 185 7.52 12.42 -2.83
N ALA A 186 6.94 12.59 -4.03
CA ALA A 186 6.87 13.89 -4.69
C ALA A 186 5.95 14.87 -3.95
N GLY A 187 4.83 14.38 -3.39
CA GLY A 187 3.93 15.16 -2.55
C GLY A 187 4.63 15.74 -1.34
N GLN A 188 5.43 14.94 -0.64
CA GLN A 188 6.26 15.40 0.46
C GLN A 188 7.28 16.46 0.04
N ALA A 189 7.93 16.28 -1.12
CA ALA A 189 8.87 17.26 -1.67
C ALA A 189 8.22 18.61 -2.04
N GLY A 190 6.88 18.63 -2.24
CA GLY A 190 6.10 19.85 -2.41
C GLY A 190 5.84 20.64 -1.11
N GLY A 191 6.49 20.27 -0.01
CA GLY A 191 6.31 20.84 1.33
C GLY A 191 5.43 19.96 2.23
N GLY A 192 4.57 19.13 1.64
CA GLY A 192 3.70 18.21 2.36
C GLY A 192 2.82 18.90 3.41
N ASP A 193 2.53 18.16 4.46
CA ASP A 193 1.76 18.62 5.61
C ASP A 193 2.55 19.66 6.44
N LYS A 194 1.92 20.82 6.69
CA LYS A 194 2.48 21.93 7.50
C LYS A 194 2.94 21.52 8.90
N ARG A 195 2.48 20.39 9.44
CA ARG A 195 2.87 19.87 10.76
C ARG A 195 3.97 18.80 10.70
N GLY A 196 4.40 18.38 9.51
CA GLY A 196 5.32 17.26 9.31
C GLY A 196 4.60 15.95 9.03
N MET A 197 5.23 14.83 9.37
CA MET A 197 4.75 13.47 9.04
C MET A 197 4.73 12.54 10.24
N GLU A 198 3.90 11.49 10.18
CA GLU A 198 3.72 10.52 11.28
C GLU A 198 3.32 9.13 10.79
N SER A 199 2.37 9.01 9.86
CA SER A 199 1.97 7.70 9.32
C SER A 199 1.81 7.74 7.81
N ALA A 200 1.88 6.56 7.18
CA ALA A 200 1.68 6.37 5.75
C ALA A 200 1.17 4.97 5.45
N ALA A 201 0.50 4.79 4.30
CA ALA A 201 0.04 3.48 3.86
C ALA A 201 0.01 3.36 2.34
N LEU A 202 0.14 2.12 1.87
CA LEU A 202 -0.01 1.70 0.49
C LEU A 202 -0.94 0.48 0.46
N LEU A 203 -2.09 0.63 -0.21
CA LEU A 203 -3.05 -0.44 -0.47
C LEU A 203 -3.19 -0.61 -1.97
N VAL A 204 -2.94 -1.82 -2.48
CA VAL A 204 -3.21 -2.19 -3.87
C VAL A 204 -3.97 -3.52 -3.87
N VAL A 205 -5.02 -3.58 -4.67
CA VAL A 205 -5.85 -4.77 -4.84
C VAL A 205 -5.82 -5.24 -6.28
N ARG A 206 -5.73 -6.56 -6.45
CA ARG A 206 -5.78 -7.27 -7.72
C ARG A 206 -6.43 -8.63 -7.45
N LYS A 207 -7.34 -9.03 -8.34
CA LYS A 207 -8.07 -10.29 -8.20
C LYS A 207 -7.12 -11.47 -8.05
N ASN A 208 -7.30 -12.27 -6.98
CA ASN A 208 -6.50 -13.47 -6.67
C ASN A 208 -4.98 -13.24 -6.65
N ALA A 209 -4.53 -12.06 -6.19
CA ALA A 209 -3.12 -11.70 -6.19
C ALA A 209 -2.50 -11.53 -4.80
N GLY A 210 -3.30 -11.68 -3.73
CA GLY A 210 -2.78 -11.75 -2.37
C GLY A 210 -1.86 -12.96 -2.18
N TYR A 211 -1.38 -13.15 -0.95
CA TYR A 211 -0.45 -14.23 -0.62
C TYR A 211 -0.98 -15.60 -1.12
N LEU A 212 -0.17 -16.27 -1.95
CA LEU A 212 -0.50 -17.53 -2.63
C LEU A 212 -1.81 -17.51 -3.44
N GLY A 213 -2.28 -16.33 -3.85
CA GLY A 213 -3.52 -16.14 -4.60
C GLY A 213 -4.80 -16.33 -3.78
N ALA A 214 -4.72 -16.36 -2.45
CA ALA A 214 -5.84 -16.69 -1.57
C ALA A 214 -6.85 -15.54 -1.35
N ASN A 215 -6.50 -14.31 -1.73
CA ASN A 215 -7.38 -13.15 -1.64
C ASN A 215 -6.97 -12.06 -2.65
N ASP A 216 -7.65 -10.92 -2.61
CA ASP A 216 -7.44 -9.81 -3.55
C ASP A 216 -6.49 -8.71 -3.04
N ARG A 217 -6.00 -8.80 -1.79
CA ARG A 217 -5.09 -7.80 -1.20
C ARG A 217 -3.67 -8.04 -1.71
N TYR A 218 -3.37 -7.48 -2.88
CA TYR A 218 -2.06 -7.62 -3.52
C TYR A 218 -0.93 -6.99 -2.70
N ILE A 219 -1.18 -5.79 -2.17
CA ILE A 219 -0.26 -5.06 -1.28
C ILE A 219 -1.09 -4.36 -0.20
N ASP A 220 -0.73 -4.52 1.06
CA ASP A 220 -1.33 -3.78 2.19
C ASP A 220 -0.25 -3.51 3.24
N ILE A 221 0.37 -2.34 3.13
CA ILE A 221 1.48 -1.94 3.99
C ILE A 221 1.07 -0.67 4.73
N ARG A 222 1.26 -0.67 6.04
CA ARG A 222 0.90 0.44 6.92
C ARG A 222 2.05 0.74 7.86
N VAL A 223 2.48 2.00 7.86
CA VAL A 223 3.36 2.56 8.89
C VAL A 223 2.47 3.27 9.89
N TYR A 224 2.41 2.74 11.11
CA TYR A 224 1.46 3.20 12.14
C TYR A 224 1.88 4.56 12.73
N ASP A 225 3.16 4.68 13.07
CA ASP A 225 3.81 5.87 13.61
C ASP A 225 5.32 5.78 13.29
N ASP A 226 5.87 6.80 12.63
CA ASP A 226 7.28 6.99 12.36
C ASP A 226 7.55 8.48 12.09
N THR A 227 8.74 8.96 12.43
CA THR A 227 9.17 10.34 12.11
C THR A 227 9.42 10.56 10.61
N ASN A 228 9.60 9.48 9.84
CA ASN A 228 9.78 9.44 8.40
C ASN A 228 9.02 8.25 7.77
N PRO A 229 7.67 8.29 7.78
CA PRO A 229 6.84 7.15 7.43
C PRO A 229 6.88 6.81 5.94
N ILE A 230 7.24 7.76 5.06
CA ILE A 230 7.36 7.49 3.62
C ILE A 230 8.62 6.68 3.33
N ARG A 231 9.74 7.01 3.98
CA ARG A 231 10.97 6.19 3.89
C ARG A 231 10.73 4.79 4.42
N GLU A 232 10.02 4.68 5.54
CA GLU A 232 9.70 3.38 6.12
C GLU A 232 8.73 2.58 5.25
N LEU A 233 7.70 3.22 4.68
CA LEU A 233 6.78 2.60 3.74
C LEU A 233 7.53 2.07 2.50
N ALA A 234 8.50 2.83 1.97
CA ALA A 234 9.34 2.38 0.86
C ALA A 234 10.19 1.17 1.24
N ARG A 235 10.81 1.16 2.43
CA ARG A 235 11.57 0.02 2.95
C ARG A 235 10.70 -1.23 3.06
N LEU A 236 9.50 -1.09 3.62
CA LEU A 236 8.54 -2.18 3.76
C LEU A 236 8.03 -2.67 2.40
N TYR A 237 7.86 -1.77 1.43
CA TYR A 237 7.49 -2.15 0.06
C TYR A 237 8.58 -2.98 -0.62
N GLU A 238 9.87 -2.66 -0.43
CA GLU A 238 10.95 -3.52 -0.93
C GLU A 238 10.96 -4.90 -0.26
N LEU A 239 10.65 -4.99 1.04
CA LEU A 239 10.46 -6.29 1.70
C LEU A 239 9.26 -7.05 1.13
N HIS A 240 8.14 -6.37 0.86
CA HIS A 240 6.98 -6.98 0.23
C HIS A 240 7.33 -7.54 -1.15
N ARG A 241 8.07 -6.77 -1.97
CA ARG A 241 8.56 -7.23 -3.27
C ARG A 241 9.41 -8.48 -3.13
N LEU A 242 10.33 -8.52 -2.17
CA LEU A 242 11.20 -9.67 -1.93
C LEU A 242 10.41 -10.94 -1.56
N TYR A 243 9.48 -10.85 -0.60
CA TYR A 243 8.85 -12.03 -0.03
C TYR A 243 7.53 -12.45 -0.68
N PHE A 244 6.84 -11.53 -1.37
CA PHE A 244 5.48 -11.80 -1.90
C PHE A 244 5.43 -11.84 -3.43
N PHE A 245 6.41 -11.29 -4.14
CA PHE A 245 6.44 -11.35 -5.60
C PHE A 245 7.31 -12.49 -6.09
N THR A 246 6.78 -13.26 -7.04
CA THR A 246 7.52 -14.31 -7.74
C THR A 246 8.68 -13.73 -8.52
N SER A 247 9.70 -14.57 -8.76
CA SER A 247 10.86 -14.20 -9.56
C SER A 247 10.48 -13.67 -10.94
N ARG A 248 11.11 -12.56 -11.34
CA ARG A 248 11.00 -12.06 -12.71
C ARG A 248 11.97 -12.85 -13.60
N PRO A 249 11.60 -13.18 -14.85
CA PRO A 249 12.48 -13.95 -15.75
C PRO A 249 13.89 -13.34 -15.90
N GLU A 250 14.00 -12.02 -15.93
CA GLU A 250 15.25 -11.28 -16.05
C GLU A 250 16.16 -11.37 -14.80
N ASP A 251 15.58 -11.68 -13.63
CA ASP A 251 16.33 -11.83 -12.37
C ASP A 251 16.82 -13.27 -12.16
N LEU A 252 16.37 -14.23 -12.97
CA LEU A 252 16.75 -15.63 -12.84
C LEU A 252 18.12 -15.90 -13.46
N ILE A 253 19.09 -16.19 -12.61
CA ILE A 253 20.46 -16.53 -13.02
C ILE A 253 20.76 -18.01 -12.78
N PRO A 254 21.62 -18.65 -13.60
CA PRO A 254 22.10 -20.00 -13.31
C PRO A 254 22.88 -20.05 -12.00
N ILE A 255 22.74 -21.13 -11.24
CA ILE A 255 23.56 -21.43 -10.08
C ILE A 255 24.91 -21.96 -10.60
N THR A 256 25.84 -21.05 -10.86
CA THR A 256 27.20 -21.38 -11.30
C THR A 256 28.06 -21.91 -10.15
N PRO A 257 29.24 -22.50 -10.41
CA PRO A 257 30.18 -22.88 -9.35
C PRO A 257 30.55 -21.71 -8.41
N ASP A 258 30.52 -20.47 -8.90
CA ASP A 258 30.73 -19.29 -8.06
C ASP A 258 29.59 -19.05 -7.07
N VAL A 259 28.34 -19.16 -7.54
CA VAL A 259 27.16 -19.06 -6.67
C VAL A 259 27.18 -20.16 -5.62
N VAL A 260 27.55 -21.39 -6.00
CA VAL A 260 27.73 -22.52 -5.05
C VAL A 260 28.76 -22.16 -3.98
N ARG A 261 29.97 -21.70 -4.37
CA ARG A 261 31.01 -21.31 -3.41
C ARG A 261 30.56 -20.23 -2.42
N ARG A 262 29.66 -19.35 -2.82
CA ARG A 262 29.13 -18.27 -1.96
C ARG A 262 28.02 -18.74 -1.01
N LEU A 263 27.16 -19.66 -1.46
CA LEU A 263 26.03 -20.16 -0.66
C LEU A 263 26.39 -21.34 0.23
N GLU A 264 27.30 -22.21 -0.19
CA GLU A 264 27.63 -23.45 0.52
C GLU A 264 28.12 -23.22 1.96
N PRO A 265 28.99 -22.22 2.26
CA PRO A 265 29.37 -21.92 3.65
C PRO A 265 28.19 -21.49 4.53
N ILE A 266 27.14 -20.90 3.95
CA ILE A 266 25.93 -20.52 4.67
C ILE A 266 25.12 -21.78 4.99
N LEU A 267 24.88 -22.63 3.98
CA LEU A 267 24.10 -23.87 4.14
C LEU A 267 24.76 -24.90 5.07
N LEU A 268 26.10 -24.87 5.18
CA LEU A 268 26.86 -25.69 6.14
C LEU A 268 26.77 -25.20 7.59
N ARG A 269 26.34 -23.95 7.83
CA ARG A 269 26.28 -23.34 9.17
C ARG A 269 24.85 -23.13 9.66
N GLU A 270 23.93 -22.92 8.73
CA GLU A 270 22.51 -22.73 9.01
C GLU A 270 21.77 -24.09 9.11
N PRO A 271 20.72 -24.18 9.95
CA PRO A 271 20.26 -23.17 10.89
C PRO A 271 21.24 -22.98 12.06
N ARG A 272 21.58 -21.73 12.43
CA ARG A 272 22.56 -21.45 13.50
C ARG A 272 22.26 -22.16 14.82
N ASN A 273 20.97 -22.27 15.16
CA ASN A 273 20.50 -22.80 16.43
C ASN A 273 20.09 -24.28 16.38
N GLN A 274 20.59 -25.05 15.39
CA GLN A 274 20.30 -26.47 15.24
C GLN A 274 21.56 -27.29 15.00
N THR A 275 21.58 -28.54 15.45
CA THR A 275 22.69 -29.48 15.24
C THR A 275 22.73 -29.99 13.81
N GLU A 276 21.57 -30.32 13.23
CA GLU A 276 21.44 -30.68 11.83
C GLU A 276 21.49 -29.42 10.96
N LYS A 277 22.38 -29.44 9.96
CA LYS A 277 22.60 -28.33 9.03
C LYS A 277 21.98 -28.65 7.69
N TRP A 278 21.63 -27.62 6.92
CA TRP A 278 21.03 -27.82 5.59
C TRP A 278 21.95 -28.63 4.67
N LEU A 279 23.27 -28.43 4.76
CA LEU A 279 24.28 -29.29 4.17
C LEU A 279 25.18 -29.92 5.24
N ALA A 280 25.48 -31.21 5.09
CA ALA A 280 26.42 -31.92 5.95
C ALA A 280 27.88 -31.81 5.47
N ALA A 281 28.09 -31.61 4.17
CA ALA A 281 29.43 -31.49 3.56
C ALA A 281 29.38 -30.66 2.27
N PRO A 282 30.52 -30.05 1.87
CA PRO A 282 30.67 -29.39 0.58
C PRO A 282 30.20 -30.23 -0.61
N GLN A 283 29.49 -29.61 -1.55
CA GLN A 283 29.04 -30.27 -2.79
C GLN A 283 29.85 -29.81 -4.00
N GLY A 284 30.30 -28.54 -4.03
CA GLY A 284 31.11 -27.95 -5.12
C GLY A 284 30.35 -27.71 -6.43
N VAL A 285 29.15 -28.26 -6.57
CA VAL A 285 28.24 -28.10 -7.72
C VAL A 285 26.79 -28.05 -7.25
N ALA A 286 25.90 -27.47 -8.07
CA ALA A 286 24.47 -27.39 -7.81
C ALA A 286 23.74 -28.73 -8.11
N ASN A 287 24.18 -29.81 -7.46
CA ASN A 287 23.55 -31.12 -7.56
C ASN A 287 22.21 -31.16 -6.78
N ARG A 288 21.50 -32.30 -6.84
CA ARG A 288 20.21 -32.46 -6.16
C ARG A 288 20.27 -32.16 -4.65
N LYS A 289 21.31 -32.62 -3.96
CA LYS A 289 21.50 -32.38 -2.51
C LYS A 289 21.68 -30.90 -2.20
N PHE A 290 22.49 -30.19 -2.99
CA PHE A 290 22.66 -28.74 -2.85
C PHE A 290 21.35 -28.00 -3.08
N LEU A 291 20.60 -28.36 -4.13
CA LEU A 291 19.33 -27.71 -4.45
C LEU A 291 18.27 -27.94 -3.36
N GLU A 292 18.19 -29.15 -2.81
CA GLU A 292 17.27 -29.45 -1.71
C GLU A 292 17.65 -28.68 -0.44
N ALA A 293 18.94 -28.63 -0.10
CA ALA A 293 19.43 -27.83 1.03
C ALA A 293 19.14 -26.34 0.86
N LEU A 294 19.38 -25.79 -0.33
CA LEU A 294 19.08 -24.40 -0.66
C LEU A 294 17.58 -24.12 -0.58
N ALA A 295 16.74 -25.00 -1.15
CA ALA A 295 15.29 -24.86 -1.08
C ALA A 295 14.78 -24.87 0.36
N ASN A 296 15.23 -25.81 1.18
CA ASN A 296 14.84 -25.90 2.60
C ASN A 296 15.27 -24.65 3.39
N PHE A 297 16.49 -24.18 3.19
CA PHE A 297 16.95 -22.91 3.75
C PHE A 297 16.07 -21.74 3.30
N MET A 298 15.76 -21.67 1.99
CA MET A 298 14.96 -20.57 1.45
C MET A 298 13.52 -20.58 1.97
N TYR A 299 12.89 -21.74 2.10
CA TYR A 299 11.58 -21.87 2.77
C TYR A 299 11.66 -21.45 4.24
N TRP A 300 12.70 -21.86 4.96
CA TRP A 300 12.91 -21.47 6.35
C TRP A 300 13.04 -19.95 6.53
N GLU A 301 13.62 -19.27 5.54
CA GLU A 301 13.81 -17.81 5.52
C GLU A 301 12.69 -17.05 4.78
N ASN A 302 11.57 -17.73 4.46
CA ASN A 302 10.36 -17.19 3.84
C ASN A 302 10.50 -16.68 2.39
N TYR A 303 11.45 -17.20 1.61
CA TYR A 303 11.57 -16.90 0.17
C TYR A 303 10.67 -17.79 -0.70
N ASP A 304 9.55 -18.28 -0.18
CA ASP A 304 8.70 -19.35 -0.73
C ASP A 304 8.40 -19.16 -2.22
N VAL A 305 7.98 -17.95 -2.60
CA VAL A 305 7.58 -17.58 -3.97
C VAL A 305 8.75 -17.50 -4.95
N ARG A 306 9.99 -17.70 -4.49
CA ARG A 306 11.23 -17.66 -5.27
C ARG A 306 12.04 -18.96 -5.20
N VAL A 307 11.56 -19.98 -4.49
CA VAL A 307 12.25 -21.28 -4.42
C VAL A 307 12.17 -21.99 -5.77
N ARG A 308 13.30 -22.56 -6.20
CA ARG A 308 13.42 -23.26 -7.48
C ARG A 308 14.32 -24.48 -7.38
N MET A 309 14.06 -25.48 -8.23
CA MET A 309 14.83 -26.72 -8.34
C MET A 309 15.43 -26.93 -9.75
N ASP A 310 15.30 -25.94 -10.64
CA ASP A 310 15.73 -26.00 -12.04
C ASP A 310 17.17 -25.51 -12.26
N GLY A 311 17.97 -25.44 -11.21
CA GLY A 311 19.36 -24.97 -11.26
C GLY A 311 19.50 -23.46 -11.46
N LYS A 312 18.42 -22.69 -11.29
CA LYS A 312 18.45 -21.22 -11.28
C LYS A 312 18.12 -20.67 -9.90
N ILE A 313 18.61 -19.48 -9.62
CA ILE A 313 18.27 -18.72 -8.42
C ILE A 313 17.88 -17.29 -8.81
N ASP A 314 16.96 -16.73 -8.05
CA ASP A 314 16.59 -15.33 -8.13
C ASP A 314 17.73 -14.44 -7.60
N ARG A 315 18.21 -13.51 -8.43
CA ARG A 315 19.32 -12.62 -8.06
C ARG A 315 19.01 -11.76 -6.83
N VAL A 316 17.77 -11.28 -6.70
CA VAL A 316 17.37 -10.43 -5.56
C VAL A 316 17.38 -11.23 -4.27
N ALA A 317 16.86 -12.47 -4.30
CA ALA A 317 16.95 -13.37 -3.15
C ALA A 317 18.41 -13.73 -2.81
N LEU A 318 19.23 -14.04 -3.81
CA LEU A 318 20.65 -14.33 -3.62
C LEU A 318 21.37 -13.16 -2.94
N ASP A 319 21.17 -11.94 -3.41
CA ASP A 319 21.82 -10.75 -2.85
C ASP A 319 21.38 -10.49 -1.41
N ASP A 320 20.09 -10.67 -1.07
CA ASP A 320 19.62 -10.53 0.32
C ASP A 320 20.16 -11.65 1.23
N ILE A 321 20.17 -12.91 0.77
CA ILE A 321 20.76 -14.04 1.51
C ILE A 321 22.22 -13.73 1.85
N LEU A 322 23.00 -13.32 0.86
CA LEU A 322 24.42 -13.05 1.06
C LEU A 322 24.64 -11.82 1.95
N LYS A 323 23.84 -10.77 1.79
CA LYS A 323 23.93 -9.58 2.65
C LYS A 323 23.64 -9.90 4.12
N ARG A 324 22.66 -10.77 4.40
CA ARG A 324 22.23 -11.08 5.78
C ARG A 324 23.02 -12.20 6.45
N ARG A 325 23.73 -13.02 5.67
CA ARG A 325 24.44 -14.21 6.14
C ARG A 325 25.93 -14.21 5.81
N GLN A 326 26.46 -13.09 5.31
CA GLN A 326 27.90 -12.86 5.29
C GLN A 326 28.47 -13.10 6.71
N PRO A 327 29.64 -13.77 6.80
CA PRO A 327 30.26 -14.13 8.07
C PRO A 327 30.55 -12.93 8.97
#